data_AF-A0A7C4MDY7-F1
#
_entry.id   AF-A0A7C4MDY7-F1
#
_cell.length_a   1.000
_cell.length_b   1.000
_cell.length_c   1.000
_cell.angle_alpha   90.00
_cell.angle_beta   90.00
_cell.angle_gamma   90.00
#
_symmetry.space_group_name_H-M   'P 1'
#
loop_
_entity.id
_entity.type
_entity.pdbx_description
1 polymer ?
#
loop_
_entity_poly.entity_id
_entity_poly.type
_entity_poly.pdbx_seq_one_letter_code
_entity_poly.pdbx_strand_id
1 'polypeptide(L)'
;MAWKIWKSDKEKFDEEFQKGINDRNKGNIDSAIKHFQKAAEIAQHSKEPELRVKGALATVMISVYQMLKQPGIASFENLKSSLQELVKLNPDEALNLALPYEIKTSELLQEIDILKDLYSLPQFTLELDKYDNPLSTADKYETVAQKLLSYGRESFLIQDLLKLEKPISIAFRLLAYSRILRAYTVVDEDPGNAIKLYSEAMGYLSQAQDQATINFVKSELEKTGRATKCWICGRNIQGEDMHFVYLRTELTPYIMKNYGNDAPNLIVEKKAKTYVAVCRTCYGSIYHLSDKISNHYYQLAMKALREVESRLTNRIEELNRKVEVLMRNYQKLNTS
;
A
#
# COMPACT_ATOMS: atom_id res chain seq x y z
N MET A 1 43.47 5.41 53.58
CA MET A 1 42.29 5.17 52.72
C MET A 1 41.39 6.41 52.71
N ALA A 2 41.63 7.41 51.85
CA ALA A 2 40.76 8.60 51.77
C ALA A 2 40.98 9.48 50.51
N TRP A 3 41.06 8.93 49.30
CA TRP A 3 41.28 9.72 48.05
C TRP A 3 40.20 9.54 46.97
N LYS A 4 39.03 8.95 47.30
CA LYS A 4 37.96 8.62 46.33
C LYS A 4 36.70 9.53 46.37
N ILE A 5 36.73 10.70 47.02
CA ILE A 5 35.49 11.44 47.33
C ILE A 5 35.13 12.57 46.33
N TRP A 6 36.06 13.05 45.50
CA TRP A 6 35.74 14.13 44.55
C TRP A 6 36.24 13.83 43.15
N LYS A 7 35.49 13.01 42.40
CA LYS A 7 35.64 12.97 40.95
C LYS A 7 35.15 14.29 40.36
N SER A 8 35.89 14.85 39.41
CA SER A 8 35.41 16.03 38.66
C SER A 8 34.17 15.67 37.83
N ASP A 9 33.39 16.67 37.42
CA ASP A 9 32.23 16.41 36.56
C ASP A 9 32.67 15.80 35.22
N LYS A 10 33.84 16.21 34.71
CA LYS A 10 34.47 15.62 33.54
C LYS A 10 34.78 14.14 33.71
N GLU A 11 35.37 13.74 34.84
CA GLU A 11 35.64 12.32 35.14
C GLU A 11 34.37 11.49 35.26
N LYS A 12 33.33 12.03 35.92
CA LYS A 12 32.03 11.36 36.04
C LYS A 12 31.35 11.21 34.68
N PHE A 13 31.39 12.26 33.87
CA PHE A 13 30.87 12.24 32.50
C PHE A 13 31.59 11.16 31.68
N ASP A 14 32.91 11.18 31.65
CA ASP A 14 33.70 10.26 30.82
C ASP A 14 33.48 8.81 31.28
N GLU A 15 33.33 8.55 32.59
CA GLU A 15 33.00 7.23 33.10
C GLU A 15 31.62 6.73 32.64
N GLU A 16 30.56 7.53 32.79
CA GLU A 16 29.22 7.14 32.37
C GLU A 16 29.11 7.04 30.84
N PHE A 17 29.75 7.94 30.10
CA PHE A 17 29.78 7.88 28.64
C PHE A 17 30.48 6.60 28.15
N GLN A 18 31.62 6.22 28.73
CA GLN A 18 32.33 4.99 28.38
C GLN A 18 31.54 3.73 28.77
N LYS A 19 30.81 3.74 29.89
CA LYS A 19 29.86 2.66 30.20
C LYS A 19 28.79 2.53 29.11
N GLY A 20 28.26 3.65 28.63
CA GLY A 20 27.31 3.69 27.51
C GLY A 20 27.87 3.06 26.23
N ILE A 21 29.10 3.41 25.85
CA ILE A 21 29.80 2.82 24.70
C ILE A 21 30.02 1.31 24.88
N ASN A 22 30.46 0.89 26.06
CA ASN A 22 30.70 -0.52 26.35
C ASN A 22 29.42 -1.36 26.29
N ASP A 23 28.32 -0.87 26.85
CA ASP A 23 27.04 -1.57 26.81
C ASP A 23 26.45 -1.62 25.41
N ARG A 24 26.58 -0.54 24.63
CA ARG A 24 26.25 -0.54 23.21
C ARG A 24 27.02 -1.62 22.46
N ASN A 25 28.34 -1.73 22.66
CA ASN A 25 29.17 -2.72 21.97
C ASN A 25 28.79 -4.17 22.33
N LYS A 26 28.20 -4.39 23.51
CA LYS A 26 27.64 -5.68 23.94
C LYS A 26 26.21 -5.91 23.42
N GLY A 27 25.65 -4.97 22.66
CA GLY A 27 24.26 -5.01 22.19
C GLY A 27 23.22 -4.64 23.25
N ASN A 28 23.62 -4.20 24.44
CA ASN A 28 22.72 -3.81 25.52
C ASN A 28 22.28 -2.34 25.37
N ILE A 29 21.42 -2.09 24.37
CA ILE A 29 21.00 -0.74 23.98
C ILE A 29 20.26 0.00 25.11
N ASP A 30 19.44 -0.71 25.90
CA ASP A 30 18.71 -0.09 27.03
C ASP A 30 19.64 0.43 28.12
N SER A 31 20.67 -0.35 28.46
CA SER A 31 21.67 0.09 29.44
C SER A 31 22.53 1.22 28.88
N ALA A 32 22.89 1.14 27.60
CA ALA A 32 23.63 2.20 26.91
C ALA A 32 22.88 3.54 26.97
N ILE A 33 21.58 3.55 26.64
CA ILE A 33 20.73 4.75 26.72
C ILE A 33 20.72 5.32 28.15
N LYS A 34 20.56 4.48 29.19
CA LYS A 34 20.58 4.93 30.59
C LYS A 34 21.90 5.59 30.98
N HIS A 35 23.02 5.04 30.53
CA HIS A 35 24.34 5.59 30.81
C HIS A 35 24.59 6.90 30.04
N PHE A 36 24.15 7.00 28.78
CA PHE A 36 24.21 8.28 28.05
C PHE A 36 23.30 9.35 28.66
N GLN A 37 22.11 8.98 29.18
CA GLN A 37 21.23 9.90 29.91
C GLN A 37 21.93 10.49 31.14
N LYS A 38 22.57 9.65 31.96
CA LYS A 38 23.36 10.11 33.11
C LYS A 38 24.52 11.02 32.68
N ALA A 39 25.22 10.68 31.61
CA ALA A 39 26.29 11.53 31.08
C ALA A 39 25.75 12.91 30.63
N ALA A 40 24.63 12.95 29.92
CA ALA A 40 23.98 14.19 29.52
C ALA A 40 23.53 15.03 30.73
N GLU A 41 22.95 14.40 31.76
CA GLU A 41 22.56 15.07 33.01
C GLU A 41 23.77 15.69 33.73
N ILE A 42 24.89 14.98 33.83
CA ILE A 42 26.13 15.50 34.42
C ILE A 42 26.61 16.74 33.66
N ALA A 43 26.65 16.67 32.33
CA ALA A 43 27.06 17.78 31.48
C ALA A 43 26.15 19.01 31.62
N GLN A 44 24.83 18.81 31.74
CA GLN A 44 23.85 19.89 31.89
C GLN A 44 24.01 20.66 33.21
N HIS A 45 24.38 19.98 34.29
CA HIS A 45 24.54 20.59 35.62
C HIS A 45 25.95 21.14 35.86
N SER A 46 26.91 20.83 34.98
CA SER A 46 28.28 21.31 35.13
C SER A 46 28.44 22.75 34.66
N LYS A 47 29.40 23.46 35.28
CA LYS A 47 29.80 24.81 34.87
C LYS A 47 30.94 24.81 33.84
N GLU A 48 31.46 23.64 33.49
CA GLU A 48 32.57 23.50 32.54
C GLU A 48 32.10 23.65 31.08
N PRO A 49 32.57 24.67 30.32
CA PRO A 49 32.10 24.90 28.95
C PRO A 49 32.38 23.74 28.00
N GLU A 50 33.48 23.00 28.22
CA GLU A 50 33.88 21.83 27.43
C GLU A 50 32.85 20.69 27.50
N LEU A 51 32.12 20.58 28.61
CA LEU A 51 31.10 19.54 28.80
C LEU A 51 29.83 19.82 28.00
N ARG A 52 29.62 21.05 27.51
CA ARG A 52 28.42 21.38 26.75
C ARG A 52 28.33 20.60 25.43
N VAL A 53 29.43 20.54 24.68
CA VAL A 53 29.48 19.77 23.41
C VAL A 53 29.36 18.27 23.70
N LYS A 54 30.09 17.79 24.71
CA LYS A 54 30.03 16.39 25.16
C LYS A 54 28.62 15.96 25.62
N GLY A 55 27.90 16.84 26.32
CA GLY A 55 26.52 16.64 26.72
C GLY A 55 25.57 16.56 25.53
N ALA A 56 25.71 17.47 24.56
CA ALA A 56 24.94 17.44 23.32
C ALA A 56 25.22 16.15 22.51
N LEU A 57 26.47 15.69 22.46
CA LEU A 57 26.85 14.41 21.87
C LEU A 57 26.15 13.23 22.58
N ALA A 58 26.13 13.21 23.92
CA ALA A 58 25.40 12.19 24.68
C ALA A 58 23.90 12.20 24.35
N THR A 59 23.28 13.37 24.20
CA THR A 59 21.88 13.51 23.75
C THR A 59 21.66 12.97 22.35
N VAL A 60 22.55 13.25 21.40
CA VAL A 60 22.50 12.65 20.05
C VAL A 60 22.56 11.13 20.13
N MET A 61 23.48 10.58 20.93
CA MET A 61 23.61 9.13 21.11
C MET A 61 22.31 8.51 21.66
N ILE A 62 21.68 9.12 22.66
CA ILE A 62 20.36 8.70 23.18
C ILE A 62 19.34 8.66 22.04
N SER A 63 19.20 9.75 21.30
CA SER A 63 18.20 9.88 20.24
C SER A 63 18.43 8.89 19.09
N VAL A 64 19.69 8.63 18.71
CA VAL A 64 20.04 7.61 17.72
C VAL A 64 19.54 6.24 18.19
N TYR A 65 19.92 5.81 19.39
CA TYR A 65 19.55 4.47 19.86
C TYR A 65 18.05 4.32 20.13
N GLN A 66 17.36 5.39 20.55
CA GLN A 66 15.91 5.39 20.65
C GLN A 66 15.25 5.21 19.28
N MET A 67 15.73 5.93 18.26
CA MET A 67 15.26 5.79 16.88
C MET A 67 15.55 4.38 16.32
N LEU A 68 16.71 3.80 16.59
CA LEU A 68 17.01 2.42 16.19
C LEU A 68 16.09 1.39 16.85
N LYS A 69 15.65 1.63 18.08
CA LYS A 69 14.70 0.75 18.77
C LYS A 69 13.27 0.88 18.24
N GLN A 70 12.84 2.08 17.93
CA GLN A 70 11.48 2.39 17.50
C GLN A 70 11.51 3.43 16.39
N PRO A 71 11.86 3.03 15.15
CA PRO A 71 11.96 3.96 14.04
C PRO A 71 10.57 4.51 13.69
N GLY A 72 10.50 5.82 13.51
CA GLY A 72 9.25 6.53 13.23
C GLY A 72 9.41 8.03 13.30
N ILE A 73 8.42 8.76 12.79
CA ILE A 73 8.48 10.22 12.57
C ILE A 73 8.93 10.96 13.84
N ALA A 74 8.34 10.64 15.01
CA ALA A 74 8.68 11.28 16.27
C ALA A 74 10.14 11.04 16.69
N SER A 75 10.66 9.82 16.49
CA SER A 75 12.05 9.49 16.82
C SER A 75 13.05 10.18 15.89
N PHE A 76 12.72 10.31 14.60
CA PHE A 76 13.54 11.06 13.64
C PHE A 76 13.52 12.56 13.94
N GLU A 77 12.39 13.14 14.34
CA GLU A 77 12.30 14.54 14.78
C GLU A 77 13.12 14.83 16.04
N ASN A 78 13.07 13.94 17.03
CA ASN A 78 13.88 14.06 18.23
C ASN A 78 15.38 14.01 17.88
N LEU A 79 15.80 13.06 17.03
CA LEU A 79 17.18 12.96 16.57
C LEU A 79 17.61 14.20 15.77
N LYS A 80 16.76 14.68 14.85
CA LYS A 80 17.00 15.91 14.10
C LYS A 80 17.25 17.09 15.03
N SER A 81 16.41 17.26 16.04
CA SER A 81 16.53 18.34 17.03
C SER A 81 17.85 18.26 17.81
N SER A 82 18.22 17.06 18.27
CA SER A 82 19.51 16.83 18.96
C SER A 82 20.71 17.10 18.05
N LEU A 83 20.66 16.66 16.79
CA LEU A 83 21.72 16.90 15.80
C LEU A 83 21.86 18.39 15.49
N GLN A 84 20.76 19.13 15.34
CA GLN A 84 20.79 20.58 15.11
C GLN A 84 21.42 21.33 16.28
N GLU A 85 21.18 20.91 17.52
CA GLU A 85 21.84 21.48 18.70
C GLU A 85 23.35 21.21 18.67
N LEU A 86 23.75 19.96 18.38
CA LEU A 86 25.16 19.61 18.29
C LEU A 86 25.88 20.35 17.16
N VAL A 87 25.27 20.46 15.97
CA VAL A 87 25.84 21.20 14.83
C VAL A 87 26.07 22.68 15.16
N LYS A 88 25.17 23.31 15.95
CA LYS A 88 25.37 24.71 16.38
C LYS A 88 26.57 24.88 17.30
N LEU A 89 26.93 23.83 18.05
CA LEU A 89 28.04 23.84 19.01
C LEU A 89 29.36 23.41 18.36
N ASN A 90 29.32 22.33 17.57
CA ASN A 90 30.46 21.80 16.82
C ASN A 90 29.98 21.06 15.55
N PRO A 91 30.02 21.70 14.36
CA PRO A 91 29.58 21.11 13.09
C PRO A 91 30.38 19.88 12.64
N ASP A 92 31.66 19.83 13.00
CA ASP A 92 32.59 18.77 12.58
C ASP A 92 32.71 17.64 13.62
N GLU A 93 31.86 17.65 14.66
CA GLU A 93 31.82 16.58 15.64
C GLU A 93 31.51 15.25 14.94
N ALA A 94 32.39 14.27 15.16
CA ALA A 94 32.32 12.95 14.60
C ALA A 94 31.53 12.02 15.52
N LEU A 95 30.57 11.28 14.95
CA LEU A 95 29.72 10.34 15.66
C LEU A 95 30.27 8.92 15.52
N ASN A 96 30.61 8.31 16.65
CA ASN A 96 30.94 6.88 16.72
C ASN A 96 29.67 6.08 16.99
N LEU A 97 29.04 5.56 15.94
CA LEU A 97 27.80 4.77 16.03
C LEU A 97 28.04 3.25 15.98
N ALA A 98 29.23 2.79 16.41
CA ALA A 98 29.66 1.39 16.26
C ALA A 98 29.73 0.90 14.80
N LEU A 99 29.95 1.82 13.87
CA LEU A 99 30.22 1.56 12.47
C LEU A 99 31.74 1.53 12.24
N PRO A 100 32.24 0.88 11.17
CA PRO A 100 33.67 0.86 10.85
C PRO A 100 34.23 2.22 10.40
N TYR A 101 33.40 3.26 10.38
CA TYR A 101 33.72 4.63 10.03
C TYR A 101 33.00 5.60 10.97
N GLU A 102 33.52 6.81 11.07
CA GLU A 102 32.88 7.90 11.79
C GLU A 102 31.97 8.70 10.86
N ILE A 103 30.87 9.22 11.41
CA ILE A 103 29.89 9.99 10.66
C ILE A 103 29.92 11.44 11.13
N LYS A 104 30.06 12.40 10.21
CA LYS A 104 29.92 13.81 10.54
C LYS A 104 28.48 14.15 10.91
N THR A 105 28.30 14.91 11.98
CA THR A 105 26.97 15.29 12.48
C THR A 105 26.12 16.00 11.42
N SER A 106 26.72 16.88 10.62
CA SER A 106 26.04 17.61 9.53
C SER A 106 25.53 16.70 8.41
N GLU A 107 26.28 15.65 8.07
CA GLU A 107 25.89 14.68 7.03
C GLU A 107 24.75 13.79 7.51
N LEU A 108 24.81 13.34 8.78
CA LEU A 108 23.71 12.57 9.37
C LEU A 108 22.43 13.40 9.42
N LEU A 109 22.52 14.68 9.78
CA LEU A 109 21.36 15.58 9.83
C LEU A 109 20.61 15.63 8.48
N GLN A 110 21.33 15.71 7.37
CA GLN A 110 20.73 15.69 6.03
C GLN A 110 20.03 14.35 5.74
N GLU A 111 20.65 13.23 6.11
CA GLU A 111 20.06 11.90 5.93
C GLU A 111 18.79 11.69 6.76
N ILE A 112 18.78 12.16 8.01
CA ILE A 112 17.62 12.03 8.90
C ILE A 112 16.40 12.75 8.32
N ASP A 113 16.58 13.88 7.63
CA ASP A 113 15.47 14.56 6.95
C ASP A 113 14.86 13.71 5.83
N ILE A 114 15.69 13.02 5.05
CA ILE A 114 15.23 12.12 3.98
C ILE A 114 14.52 10.90 4.58
N LEU A 115 15.10 10.28 5.62
CA LEU A 115 14.50 9.12 6.28
C LEU A 115 13.17 9.48 6.96
N LYS A 116 13.07 10.64 7.59
CA LYS A 116 11.81 11.11 8.16
C LYS A 116 10.72 11.21 7.08
N ASP A 117 11.03 11.83 5.95
CA ASP A 117 10.08 11.97 4.84
C ASP A 117 9.67 10.60 4.28
N LEU A 118 10.63 9.67 4.13
CA LEU A 118 10.37 8.29 3.72
C LEU A 118 9.41 7.57 4.65
N TYR A 119 9.62 7.66 5.98
CA TYR A 119 8.75 7.05 6.99
C TYR A 119 7.40 7.76 7.16
N SER A 120 7.26 8.97 6.60
CA SER A 120 5.99 9.70 6.59
C SER A 120 5.06 9.31 5.43
N LEU A 121 5.58 8.56 4.46
CA LEU A 121 4.79 8.13 3.31
C LEU A 121 3.72 7.13 3.74
N PRO A 122 2.52 7.19 3.12
CA PRO A 122 1.53 6.15 3.31
C PRO A 122 2.08 4.81 2.82
N GLN A 123 1.58 3.71 3.38
CA GLN A 123 1.95 2.39 2.89
C GLN A 123 1.38 2.18 1.48
N PHE A 124 2.22 1.68 0.57
CA PHE A 124 1.77 1.33 -0.78
C PHE A 124 0.94 0.04 -0.76
N THR A 125 -0.18 0.03 -1.49
CA THR A 125 -1.01 -1.15 -1.78
C THR A 125 -1.44 -1.14 -3.24
N LEU A 126 -1.67 -2.33 -3.79
CA LEU A 126 -2.18 -2.52 -5.16
C LEU A 126 -3.71 -2.40 -5.23
N GLU A 127 -4.39 -2.29 -4.10
CA GLU A 127 -5.82 -1.96 -4.03
C GLU A 127 -5.99 -0.44 -4.22
N LEU A 128 -5.88 0.00 -5.47
CA LEU A 128 -5.77 1.42 -5.83
C LEU A 128 -7.04 2.23 -5.50
N ASP A 129 -8.18 1.56 -5.35
CA ASP A 129 -9.46 2.11 -4.94
C ASP A 129 -9.51 2.52 -3.46
N LYS A 130 -8.56 2.05 -2.64
CA LYS A 130 -8.46 2.43 -1.21
C LYS A 130 -7.79 3.79 -0.98
N TYR A 131 -7.27 4.43 -2.03
CA TYR A 131 -6.67 5.75 -1.91
C TYR A 131 -7.72 6.85 -2.06
N ASP A 132 -7.93 7.63 -0.99
CA ASP A 132 -8.84 8.79 -1.03
C ASP A 132 -8.41 9.83 -2.08
N ASN A 133 -7.10 10.05 -2.21
CA ASN A 133 -6.53 10.96 -3.20
C ASN A 133 -5.25 10.35 -3.82
N PRO A 134 -5.39 9.56 -4.91
CA PRO A 134 -4.27 8.90 -5.57
C PRO A 134 -3.23 9.89 -6.10
N LEU A 135 -3.66 11.04 -6.64
CA LEU A 135 -2.75 12.04 -7.21
C LEU A 135 -1.87 12.71 -6.15
N SER A 136 -2.47 13.17 -5.05
CA SER A 136 -1.70 13.75 -3.94
C SER A 136 -0.73 12.73 -3.35
N THR A 137 -1.12 11.46 -3.31
CA THR A 137 -0.24 10.38 -2.84
C THR A 137 0.91 10.13 -3.81
N ALA A 138 0.64 10.16 -5.13
CA ALA A 138 1.65 10.05 -6.16
C ALA A 138 2.69 11.18 -6.10
N ASP A 139 2.25 12.42 -5.85
CA ASP A 139 3.14 13.59 -5.71
C ASP A 139 4.07 13.45 -4.49
N LYS A 140 3.57 12.91 -3.37
CA LYS A 140 4.39 12.64 -2.18
C LYS A 140 5.47 11.61 -2.48
N TYR A 141 5.13 10.49 -3.11
CA TYR A 141 6.11 9.48 -3.51
C TYR A 141 7.17 10.04 -4.44
N GLU A 142 6.76 10.82 -5.45
CA GLU A 142 7.69 11.44 -6.41
C GLU A 142 8.63 12.45 -5.73
N THR A 143 8.10 13.27 -4.80
CA THR A 143 8.90 14.23 -4.04
C THR A 143 9.98 13.54 -3.22
N VAL A 144 9.64 12.48 -2.48
CA VAL A 144 10.62 11.73 -1.68
C VAL A 144 11.62 10.99 -2.56
N ALA A 145 11.16 10.42 -3.68
CA ALA A 145 12.05 9.77 -4.63
C ALA A 145 13.09 10.73 -5.22
N GLN A 146 12.68 11.95 -5.59
CA GLN A 146 13.60 12.98 -6.07
C GLN A 146 14.63 13.37 -5.01
N LYS A 147 14.22 13.49 -3.74
CA LYS A 147 15.15 13.72 -2.63
C LYS A 147 16.18 12.59 -2.52
N LEU A 148 15.74 11.33 -2.61
CA LEU A 148 16.63 10.17 -2.58
C LEU A 148 17.60 10.13 -3.77
N LEU A 149 17.15 10.45 -4.99
CA LEU A 149 18.04 10.55 -6.15
C LEU A 149 19.05 11.70 -6.01
N SER A 150 18.62 12.83 -5.43
CA SER A 150 19.49 13.98 -5.18
C SER A 150 20.45 13.78 -4.00
N TYR A 151 20.24 12.75 -3.16
CA TYR A 151 21.11 12.44 -2.03
C TYR A 151 22.54 12.09 -2.48
N GLY A 152 22.70 11.55 -3.69
CA GLY A 152 23.99 11.38 -4.37
C GLY A 152 24.90 10.30 -3.78
N ARG A 153 24.52 9.65 -2.66
CA ARG A 153 25.28 8.54 -2.07
C ARG A 153 24.73 7.19 -2.50
N GLU A 154 25.62 6.21 -2.61
CA GLU A 154 25.26 4.84 -2.94
C GLU A 154 24.50 4.14 -1.80
N SER A 155 24.81 4.48 -0.55
CA SER A 155 24.23 3.91 0.67
C SER A 155 23.89 5.00 1.69
N PHE A 156 22.93 4.72 2.55
CA PHE A 156 22.71 5.53 3.75
C PHE A 156 23.88 5.38 4.74
N LEU A 157 24.17 6.42 5.51
CA LEU A 157 25.14 6.45 6.60
C LEU A 157 24.79 5.46 7.71
N ILE A 158 23.50 5.33 8.02
CA ILE A 158 23.01 4.37 9.02
C ILE A 158 22.30 3.16 8.39
N GLN A 159 22.63 2.83 7.13
CA GLN A 159 21.99 1.74 6.37
C GLN A 159 22.01 0.41 7.14
N ASP A 160 23.17 0.01 7.67
CA ASP A 160 23.35 -1.27 8.35
C ASP A 160 22.63 -1.32 9.71
N LEU A 161 22.52 -0.17 10.38
CA LEU A 161 21.85 -0.06 11.68
C LEU A 161 20.33 -0.21 11.53
N LEU A 162 19.76 0.35 10.47
CA LEU A 162 18.33 0.27 10.17
C LEU A 162 17.95 -0.85 9.20
N LYS A 163 18.93 -1.59 8.67
CA LYS A 163 18.75 -2.64 7.64
C LYS A 163 17.98 -2.12 6.42
N LEU A 164 18.34 -0.92 5.98
CA LEU A 164 17.70 -0.27 4.84
C LEU A 164 18.22 -0.83 3.52
N GLU A 165 17.37 -0.82 2.50
CA GLU A 165 17.82 -0.95 1.13
C GLU A 165 18.61 0.28 0.67
N LYS A 166 19.32 0.15 -0.46
CA LYS A 166 20.04 1.28 -1.06
C LYS A 166 19.07 2.42 -1.43
N PRO A 167 19.44 3.70 -1.21
CA PRO A 167 18.61 4.86 -1.54
C PRO A 167 18.04 4.83 -2.96
N ILE A 168 18.86 4.43 -3.94
CA ILE A 168 18.46 4.38 -5.35
C ILE A 168 17.38 3.31 -5.64
N SER A 169 17.44 2.15 -4.97
CA SER A 169 16.42 1.09 -5.07
C SER A 169 15.07 1.61 -4.56
N ILE A 170 15.10 2.26 -3.39
CA ILE A 170 13.91 2.86 -2.79
C ILE A 170 13.35 3.96 -3.71
N ALA A 171 14.21 4.84 -4.23
CA ALA A 171 13.78 5.92 -5.10
C ALA A 171 13.05 5.42 -6.36
N PHE A 172 13.60 4.43 -7.07
CA PHE A 172 12.94 3.86 -8.25
C PHE A 172 11.62 3.20 -7.89
N ARG A 173 11.54 2.51 -6.75
CA ARG A 173 10.29 1.92 -6.28
C ARG A 173 9.21 2.98 -6.03
N LEU A 174 9.57 4.08 -5.38
CA LEU A 174 8.65 5.18 -5.12
C LEU A 174 8.20 5.87 -6.42
N LEU A 175 9.10 6.06 -7.39
CA LEU A 175 8.72 6.57 -8.72
C LEU A 175 7.74 5.63 -9.43
N ALA A 176 7.96 4.33 -9.37
CA ALA A 176 7.02 3.36 -9.91
C ALA A 176 5.63 3.49 -9.27
N TYR A 177 5.57 3.56 -7.93
CA TYR A 177 4.30 3.73 -7.21
C TYR A 177 3.58 5.03 -7.58
N SER A 178 4.32 6.13 -7.72
CA SER A 178 3.77 7.39 -8.22
C SER A 178 3.13 7.24 -9.61
N ARG A 179 3.85 6.59 -10.55
CA ARG A 179 3.35 6.39 -11.93
C ARG A 179 2.15 5.45 -11.99
N ILE A 180 2.10 4.40 -11.18
CA ILE A 180 0.94 3.50 -11.07
C ILE A 180 -0.30 4.26 -10.62
N LEU A 181 -0.19 5.09 -9.57
CA LEU A 181 -1.31 5.87 -9.06
C LEU A 181 -1.81 6.90 -10.08
N ARG A 182 -0.89 7.58 -10.78
CA ARG A 182 -1.26 8.51 -11.87
C ARG A 182 -1.96 7.77 -13.01
N ALA A 183 -1.45 6.61 -13.42
CA ALA A 183 -2.05 5.81 -14.49
C ALA A 183 -3.49 5.40 -14.16
N TYR A 184 -3.71 4.95 -12.92
CA TYR A 184 -5.03 4.59 -12.41
C TYR A 184 -6.05 5.74 -12.52
N THR A 185 -5.63 6.98 -12.27
CA THR A 185 -6.55 8.13 -12.35
C THR A 185 -6.96 8.53 -13.76
N VAL A 186 -6.20 8.13 -14.79
CA VAL A 186 -6.44 8.56 -16.18
C VAL A 186 -6.91 7.42 -17.07
N VAL A 187 -6.90 6.16 -16.59
CA VAL A 187 -7.16 4.98 -17.43
C VAL A 187 -8.57 4.95 -18.05
N ASP A 188 -9.55 5.53 -17.34
CA ASP A 188 -10.93 5.61 -17.81
C ASP A 188 -11.12 6.71 -18.88
N GLU A 189 -10.30 7.75 -18.86
CA GLU A 189 -10.42 8.89 -19.78
C GLU A 189 -9.48 8.77 -20.99
N ASP A 190 -8.23 8.37 -20.73
CA ASP A 190 -7.16 8.25 -21.72
C ASP A 190 -6.32 6.98 -21.44
N PRO A 191 -6.76 5.80 -21.91
CA PRO A 191 -5.99 4.57 -21.78
C PRO A 191 -4.63 4.63 -22.49
N GLY A 192 -4.50 5.48 -23.53
CA GLY A 192 -3.24 5.71 -24.22
C GLY A 192 -2.20 6.36 -23.30
N ASN A 193 -2.61 7.37 -22.55
CA ASN A 193 -1.76 8.00 -21.53
C ASN A 193 -1.47 7.06 -20.35
N ALA A 194 -2.46 6.28 -19.90
CA ALA A 194 -2.26 5.29 -18.84
C ALA A 194 -1.19 4.25 -19.22
N ILE A 195 -1.14 3.79 -20.48
CA ILE A 195 -0.09 2.88 -20.96
C ILE A 195 1.31 3.50 -20.84
N LYS A 196 1.46 4.78 -21.18
CA LYS A 196 2.75 5.49 -21.05
C LYS A 196 3.21 5.48 -19.59
N LEU A 197 2.31 5.85 -18.68
CA LEU A 197 2.58 5.89 -17.23
C LEU A 197 2.89 4.50 -16.66
N TYR A 198 2.14 3.46 -17.02
CA TYR A 198 2.45 2.09 -16.61
C TYR A 198 3.77 1.58 -17.22
N SER A 199 4.12 1.99 -18.43
CA SER A 199 5.40 1.63 -19.06
C SER A 199 6.57 2.30 -18.35
N GLU A 200 6.44 3.57 -17.94
CA GLU A 200 7.40 4.25 -17.08
C GLU A 200 7.54 3.53 -15.73
N ALA A 201 6.42 3.16 -15.11
CA ALA A 201 6.43 2.39 -13.86
C ALA A 201 7.19 1.06 -14.02
N MET A 202 6.96 0.33 -15.11
CA MET A 202 7.68 -0.91 -15.43
C MET A 202 9.19 -0.69 -15.53
N GLY A 203 9.60 0.40 -16.19
CA GLY A 203 11.01 0.80 -16.30
C GLY A 203 11.66 0.95 -14.93
N TYR A 204 11.01 1.65 -14.00
CA TYR A 204 11.51 1.81 -12.64
C TYR A 204 11.49 0.51 -11.82
N LEU A 205 10.43 -0.31 -11.93
CA LEU A 205 10.32 -1.57 -11.18
C LEU A 205 11.38 -2.60 -11.56
N SER A 206 11.84 -2.58 -12.82
CA SER A 206 12.93 -3.46 -13.26
C SER A 206 14.21 -3.28 -12.44
N GLN A 207 14.42 -2.08 -11.88
CA GLN A 207 15.56 -1.76 -11.02
C GLN A 207 15.32 -2.13 -9.55
N ALA A 208 14.06 -2.10 -9.09
CA ALA A 208 13.69 -2.30 -7.69
C ALA A 208 13.36 -3.76 -7.31
N GLN A 209 13.24 -4.68 -8.29
CA GLN A 209 12.99 -6.12 -8.10
C GLN A 209 11.71 -6.49 -7.32
N ASP A 210 10.68 -5.63 -7.33
CA ASP A 210 9.38 -5.90 -6.71
C ASP A 210 8.48 -6.74 -7.64
N GLN A 211 8.58 -8.06 -7.53
CA GLN A 211 7.91 -8.99 -8.44
C GLN A 211 6.37 -8.91 -8.40
N ALA A 212 5.78 -8.64 -7.23
CA ALA A 212 4.33 -8.54 -7.09
C ALA A 212 3.81 -7.33 -7.87
N THR A 213 4.45 -6.17 -7.69
CA THR A 213 4.10 -4.95 -8.41
C THR A 213 4.41 -5.08 -9.91
N ILE A 214 5.51 -5.74 -10.29
CA ILE A 214 5.82 -6.03 -11.71
C ILE A 214 4.69 -6.83 -12.37
N ASN A 215 4.21 -7.89 -11.71
CA ASN A 215 3.13 -8.72 -12.26
C ASN A 215 1.82 -7.94 -12.41
N PHE A 216 1.50 -7.09 -11.43
CA PHE A 216 0.36 -6.19 -11.50
C PHE A 216 0.47 -5.24 -12.71
N VAL A 217 1.57 -4.50 -12.84
CA VAL A 217 1.75 -3.55 -13.94
C VAL A 217 1.77 -4.25 -15.30
N LYS A 218 2.32 -5.47 -15.41
CA LYS A 218 2.24 -6.27 -16.65
C LYS A 218 0.80 -6.60 -17.04
N SER A 219 -0.01 -7.04 -16.07
CA SER A 219 -1.44 -7.30 -16.29
C SER A 219 -2.17 -6.04 -16.75
N GLU A 220 -1.94 -4.91 -16.09
CA GLU A 220 -2.60 -3.66 -16.45
C GLU A 220 -2.15 -3.11 -17.81
N LEU A 221 -0.87 -3.23 -18.16
CA LEU A 221 -0.38 -2.91 -19.50
C LEU A 221 -1.03 -3.77 -20.59
N GLU A 222 -1.15 -5.08 -20.35
CA GLU A 222 -1.77 -5.99 -21.30
C GLU A 222 -3.25 -5.64 -21.51
N LYS A 223 -4.01 -5.40 -20.43
CA LYS A 223 -5.42 -5.04 -20.52
C LYS A 223 -5.62 -3.68 -21.16
N THR A 224 -4.97 -2.65 -20.64
CA THR A 224 -5.09 -1.26 -21.14
C THR A 224 -4.61 -1.15 -22.58
N GLY A 225 -3.56 -1.88 -22.94
CA GLY A 225 -2.95 -1.90 -24.28
C GLY A 225 -3.81 -2.55 -25.36
N ARG A 226 -4.74 -3.44 -25.01
CA ARG A 226 -5.58 -4.12 -26.00
C ARG A 226 -6.54 -3.15 -26.65
N ALA A 227 -6.48 -3.10 -27.98
CA ALA A 227 -7.39 -2.33 -28.81
C ALA A 227 -8.15 -3.26 -29.77
N THR A 228 -9.37 -2.88 -30.10
CA THR A 228 -10.28 -3.62 -30.98
C THR A 228 -11.42 -2.74 -31.49
N LYS A 229 -12.44 -3.35 -32.09
CA LYS A 229 -13.74 -2.73 -32.40
C LYS A 229 -14.84 -3.37 -31.57
N CYS A 230 -15.90 -2.62 -31.31
CA CYS A 230 -17.12 -3.21 -30.76
C CYS A 230 -17.82 -4.02 -31.84
N TRP A 231 -18.09 -5.30 -31.57
CA TRP A 231 -18.83 -6.20 -32.48
C TRP A 231 -20.23 -5.66 -32.85
N ILE A 232 -20.85 -4.89 -31.95
CA ILE A 232 -22.24 -4.43 -32.10
C ILE A 232 -22.31 -3.07 -32.82
N CYS A 233 -21.52 -2.09 -32.39
CA CYS A 233 -21.62 -0.72 -32.92
C CYS A 233 -20.47 -0.33 -33.85
N GLY A 234 -19.47 -1.19 -34.05
CA GLY A 234 -18.34 -0.98 -34.96
C GLY A 234 -17.32 0.07 -34.53
N ARG A 235 -17.53 0.77 -33.41
CA ARG A 235 -16.60 1.79 -32.90
C ARG A 235 -15.29 1.16 -32.45
N ASN A 236 -14.17 1.82 -32.74
CA ASN A 236 -12.87 1.47 -32.18
C ASN A 236 -12.86 1.73 -30.66
N ILE A 237 -12.28 0.81 -29.90
CA ILE A 237 -12.21 0.85 -28.44
C ILE A 237 -10.87 0.27 -27.96
N GLN A 238 -10.40 0.73 -26.81
CA GLN A 238 -9.14 0.32 -26.19
C GLN A 238 -9.35 0.11 -24.69
N GLY A 239 -8.66 -0.85 -24.09
CA GLY A 239 -8.76 -1.19 -22.67
C GLY A 239 -9.71 -2.36 -22.41
N GLU A 240 -9.18 -3.59 -22.41
CA GLU A 240 -9.91 -4.79 -21.98
C GLU A 240 -10.28 -4.66 -20.51
N ASP A 241 -11.50 -5.06 -20.17
CA ASP A 241 -12.12 -4.93 -18.84
C ASP A 241 -12.34 -3.50 -18.35
N MET A 242 -11.86 -2.48 -19.06
CA MET A 242 -12.12 -1.06 -18.77
C MET A 242 -13.24 -0.53 -19.67
N HIS A 243 -13.00 -0.51 -20.98
CA HIS A 243 -13.92 0.06 -21.97
C HIS A 243 -14.62 -1.00 -22.81
N PHE A 244 -14.14 -2.24 -22.79
CA PHE A 244 -14.77 -3.36 -23.47
C PHE A 244 -14.61 -4.68 -22.73
N VAL A 245 -15.52 -5.61 -23.00
CA VAL A 245 -15.54 -6.95 -22.41
C VAL A 245 -15.81 -7.99 -23.50
N TYR A 246 -15.50 -9.25 -23.21
CA TYR A 246 -15.77 -10.36 -24.12
C TYR A 246 -17.09 -11.05 -23.79
N LEU A 247 -18.01 -11.08 -24.74
CA LEU A 247 -19.27 -11.81 -24.62
C LEU A 247 -19.22 -13.11 -25.39
N ARG A 248 -19.67 -14.19 -24.75
CA ARG A 248 -19.79 -15.49 -25.39
C ARG A 248 -20.82 -15.40 -26.50
N THR A 249 -20.48 -15.95 -27.67
CA THR A 249 -21.38 -15.98 -28.82
C THR A 249 -21.17 -17.23 -29.66
N GLU A 250 -22.06 -17.45 -30.62
CA GLU A 250 -21.95 -18.48 -31.65
C GLU A 250 -21.79 -17.79 -33.02
N LEU A 251 -20.69 -18.07 -33.71
CA LEU A 251 -20.40 -17.51 -35.02
C LEU A 251 -20.49 -18.59 -36.09
N THR A 252 -21.29 -18.34 -37.12
CA THR A 252 -21.35 -19.24 -38.29
C THR A 252 -20.07 -19.13 -39.12
N PRO A 253 -19.72 -20.15 -39.93
CA PRO A 253 -18.55 -20.08 -40.81
C PRO A 253 -18.56 -18.88 -41.75
N TYR A 254 -19.74 -18.44 -42.21
CA TYR A 254 -19.90 -17.25 -43.04
C TYR A 254 -19.45 -15.98 -42.30
N ILE A 255 -19.88 -15.80 -41.05
CA ILE A 255 -19.55 -14.63 -40.24
C ILE A 255 -18.07 -14.62 -39.89
N MET A 256 -17.51 -15.77 -39.49
CA MET A 256 -16.09 -15.89 -39.20
C MET A 256 -15.21 -15.55 -40.41
N LYS A 257 -15.60 -16.02 -41.61
CA LYS A 257 -14.85 -15.77 -42.84
C LYS A 257 -14.84 -14.29 -43.24
N ASN A 258 -15.98 -13.61 -43.12
CA ASN A 258 -16.14 -12.26 -43.66
C ASN A 258 -15.80 -11.15 -42.66
N TYR A 259 -15.99 -11.39 -41.35
CA TYR A 259 -15.85 -10.36 -40.31
C TYR A 259 -14.87 -10.76 -39.20
N GLY A 260 -14.32 -11.97 -39.26
CA GLY A 260 -13.47 -12.51 -38.20
C GLY A 260 -12.18 -11.72 -37.96
N ASN A 261 -11.72 -11.01 -39.00
CA ASN A 261 -10.45 -10.27 -39.02
C ASN A 261 -10.66 -8.74 -39.13
N ASP A 262 -11.86 -8.22 -38.87
CA ASP A 262 -12.18 -6.78 -39.02
C ASP A 262 -11.40 -5.86 -38.08
N ALA A 263 -10.92 -6.40 -36.97
CA ALA A 263 -10.05 -5.74 -36.00
C ALA A 263 -9.24 -6.77 -35.19
N PRO A 264 -8.06 -6.39 -34.67
CA PRO A 264 -7.33 -7.24 -33.73
C PRO A 264 -8.17 -7.47 -32.47
N ASN A 265 -8.00 -8.62 -31.82
CA ASN A 265 -8.70 -8.98 -30.57
C ASN A 265 -10.24 -8.95 -30.65
N LEU A 266 -10.82 -8.85 -31.85
CA LEU A 266 -12.28 -8.75 -32.00
C LEU A 266 -12.98 -10.04 -31.60
N ILE A 267 -12.35 -11.18 -31.92
CA ILE A 267 -12.80 -12.51 -31.55
C ILE A 267 -11.68 -13.19 -30.79
N VAL A 268 -12.03 -13.83 -29.68
CA VAL A 268 -11.12 -14.66 -28.89
C VAL A 268 -11.74 -16.01 -28.61
N GLU A 269 -10.92 -17.05 -28.66
CA GLU A 269 -11.31 -18.40 -28.25
C GLU A 269 -10.80 -18.68 -26.85
N LYS A 270 -11.71 -18.99 -25.92
CA LYS A 270 -11.37 -19.37 -24.54
C LYS A 270 -12.09 -20.67 -24.21
N LYS A 271 -11.34 -21.72 -23.84
CA LYS A 271 -11.88 -23.04 -23.44
C LYS A 271 -12.87 -23.63 -24.47
N ALA A 272 -12.48 -23.66 -25.75
CA ALA A 272 -13.30 -24.14 -26.88
C ALA A 272 -14.65 -23.41 -27.06
N LYS A 273 -14.75 -22.16 -26.59
CA LYS A 273 -15.90 -21.27 -26.80
C LYS A 273 -15.44 -19.98 -27.46
N THR A 274 -16.25 -19.47 -28.37
CA THR A 274 -16.01 -18.22 -29.09
C THR A 274 -16.58 -17.04 -28.32
N TYR A 275 -15.82 -15.96 -28.26
CA TYR A 275 -16.23 -14.70 -27.65
C TYR A 275 -15.95 -13.54 -28.60
N VAL A 276 -16.77 -12.49 -28.52
CA VAL A 276 -16.60 -11.25 -29.27
C VAL A 276 -16.41 -10.06 -28.33
N ALA A 277 -15.59 -9.10 -28.74
CA ALA A 277 -15.39 -7.86 -28.00
C ALA A 277 -16.60 -6.93 -28.14
N VAL A 278 -17.11 -6.44 -27.01
CA VAL A 278 -18.26 -5.52 -26.95
C VAL A 278 -17.92 -4.37 -26.02
N CYS A 279 -18.12 -3.13 -26.47
CA CYS A 279 -17.89 -1.96 -25.62
C CYS A 279 -18.84 -1.95 -24.43
N ARG A 280 -18.40 -1.36 -23.30
CA ARG A 280 -19.19 -1.31 -22.07
C ARG A 280 -20.55 -0.63 -22.24
N THR A 281 -20.69 0.32 -23.16
CA THR A 281 -21.99 0.94 -23.48
C THR A 281 -22.98 -0.05 -24.10
N CYS A 282 -22.55 -0.81 -25.11
CA CYS A 282 -23.40 -1.82 -25.75
C CYS A 282 -23.68 -2.97 -24.80
N TYR A 283 -22.67 -3.44 -24.06
CA TYR A 283 -22.82 -4.44 -23.02
C TYR A 283 -23.81 -4.00 -21.95
N GLY A 284 -23.63 -2.81 -21.36
CA GLY A 284 -24.48 -2.27 -20.30
C GLY A 284 -25.92 -2.12 -20.76
N SER A 285 -26.14 -1.66 -21.99
CA SER A 285 -27.49 -1.53 -22.56
C SER A 285 -28.21 -2.88 -22.67
N ILE A 286 -27.51 -3.93 -23.12
CA ILE A 286 -28.05 -5.30 -23.18
C ILE A 286 -28.28 -5.82 -21.76
N TYR A 287 -27.29 -5.68 -20.88
CA TYR A 287 -27.34 -6.16 -19.50
C TYR A 287 -28.55 -5.59 -18.74
N HIS A 288 -28.74 -4.27 -18.74
CA HIS A 288 -29.85 -3.64 -18.04
C HIS A 288 -31.23 -4.01 -18.63
N LEU A 289 -31.31 -4.20 -19.95
CA LEU A 289 -32.54 -4.69 -20.58
C LEU A 289 -32.83 -6.15 -20.16
N SER A 290 -31.84 -7.02 -20.21
CA SER A 290 -31.96 -8.41 -19.79
C SER A 290 -32.31 -8.55 -18.31
N ASP A 291 -31.70 -7.73 -17.44
CA ASP A 291 -32.01 -7.70 -16.01
C ASP A 291 -33.46 -7.25 -15.76
N LYS A 292 -33.92 -6.18 -16.45
CA LYS A 292 -35.30 -5.71 -16.36
C LYS A 292 -36.31 -6.79 -16.77
N ILE A 293 -36.04 -7.50 -17.86
CA ILE A 293 -36.89 -8.61 -18.35
C ILE A 293 -36.91 -9.76 -17.33
N SER A 294 -35.74 -10.16 -16.85
CA SER A 294 -35.60 -11.27 -15.90
C SER A 294 -36.32 -10.97 -14.59
N ASN A 295 -36.16 -9.76 -14.06
CA ASN A 295 -36.88 -9.28 -12.87
C ASN A 295 -38.39 -9.28 -13.09
N HIS A 296 -38.87 -8.84 -14.25
CA HIS A 296 -40.30 -8.88 -14.57
C HIS A 296 -40.87 -10.30 -14.51
N TYR A 297 -40.22 -11.26 -15.18
CA TYR A 297 -40.67 -12.66 -15.16
C TYR A 297 -40.54 -13.32 -13.79
N TYR A 298 -39.49 -12.99 -13.02
CA TYR A 298 -39.35 -13.45 -11.64
C TYR A 298 -40.54 -12.99 -10.78
N GLN A 299 -40.93 -11.72 -10.87
CA GLN A 299 -42.07 -11.20 -10.12
C GLN A 299 -43.39 -11.85 -10.55
N LEU A 300 -43.60 -12.10 -11.85
CA LEU A 300 -44.77 -12.83 -12.35
C LEU A 300 -44.83 -14.26 -11.79
N ALA A 301 -43.69 -14.98 -11.81
CA ALA A 301 -43.59 -16.32 -11.28
C ALA A 301 -43.87 -16.36 -9.77
N MET A 302 -43.28 -15.44 -9.00
CA MET A 302 -43.52 -15.33 -7.55
C MET A 302 -44.97 -14.99 -7.22
N LYS A 303 -45.63 -14.15 -8.02
CA LYS A 303 -47.06 -13.87 -7.86
C LYS A 303 -47.91 -15.12 -8.10
N ALA A 304 -47.67 -15.84 -9.20
CA ALA A 304 -48.39 -17.07 -9.51
C ALA A 304 -48.18 -18.15 -8.43
N LEU A 305 -46.95 -18.27 -7.90
CA LEU A 305 -46.65 -19.18 -6.79
C LEU A 305 -47.43 -18.85 -5.52
N ARG A 306 -47.51 -17.57 -5.14
CA ARG A 306 -48.30 -17.14 -3.98
C ARG A 306 -49.80 -17.39 -4.16
N GLU A 307 -50.32 -17.21 -5.37
CA GLU A 307 -51.73 -17.52 -5.68
C GLU A 307 -52.01 -19.03 -5.57
N VAL A 308 -51.09 -19.86 -6.07
CA VAL A 308 -51.19 -21.33 -5.92
C VAL A 308 -51.09 -21.75 -4.47
N GLU A 309 -50.14 -21.19 -3.71
CA GLU A 309 -49.98 -21.44 -2.28
C GLU A 309 -51.25 -21.09 -1.51
N SER A 310 -51.80 -19.89 -1.71
CA SER A 310 -53.06 -19.46 -1.07
C SER A 310 -54.22 -20.41 -1.39
N ARG A 311 -54.35 -20.83 -2.66
CA ARG A 311 -55.38 -21.79 -3.07
C ARG A 311 -55.20 -23.15 -2.40
N LEU A 312 -53.96 -23.63 -2.28
CA LEU A 312 -53.65 -24.90 -1.62
C LEU A 312 -53.95 -24.82 -0.12
N THR A 313 -53.53 -23.75 0.57
CA THR A 313 -53.83 -23.52 1.99
C THR A 313 -55.33 -23.50 2.25
N ASN A 314 -56.10 -22.76 1.44
CA ASN A 314 -57.56 -22.72 1.55
C ASN A 314 -58.18 -24.12 1.38
N ARG A 315 -57.66 -24.93 0.46
CA ARG A 315 -58.16 -26.29 0.23
C ARG A 315 -57.80 -27.24 1.38
N ILE A 316 -56.61 -27.10 1.96
CA ILE A 316 -56.18 -27.84 3.16
C ILE A 316 -57.09 -27.50 4.33
N GLU A 317 -57.37 -26.21 4.57
CA GLU A 317 -58.30 -25.80 5.62
C GLU A 317 -59.72 -26.34 5.42
N GLU A 318 -60.24 -26.29 4.19
CA GLU A 318 -61.55 -26.86 3.86
C GLU A 318 -61.59 -28.37 4.12
N LEU A 319 -60.53 -29.10 3.73
CA LEU A 319 -60.40 -30.53 3.97
C LEU A 319 -60.31 -30.84 5.47
N ASN A 320 -59.53 -30.09 6.23
CA ASN A 320 -59.41 -30.25 7.69
C ASN A 320 -60.75 -30.05 8.38
N ARG A 321 -61.53 -29.02 8.00
CA ARG A 321 -62.89 -28.81 8.51
C ARG A 321 -63.81 -29.98 8.20
N LYS A 322 -63.76 -30.52 6.98
CA LYS A 322 -64.56 -31.70 6.59
C LYS A 322 -64.17 -32.94 7.40
N VAL A 323 -62.88 -33.17 7.58
CA VAL A 323 -62.35 -34.29 8.38
C VAL A 323 -62.79 -34.17 9.84
N GLU A 324 -62.73 -32.98 10.45
CA GLU A 324 -63.23 -32.75 11.80
C GLU A 324 -64.72 -33.07 11.94
N VAL A 325 -65.56 -32.64 10.99
CA VAL A 325 -66.99 -32.93 11.00
C VAL A 325 -67.23 -34.44 10.93
N LEU A 326 -66.52 -35.15 10.05
CA LEU A 326 -66.61 -36.61 9.93
C LEU A 326 -66.16 -37.31 11.21
N MET A 327 -65.06 -36.86 11.83
CA MET A 327 -64.59 -37.41 13.11
C MET A 327 -65.63 -37.23 14.23
N ARG A 328 -66.26 -36.06 14.34
CA ARG A 328 -67.34 -35.82 15.32
C ARG A 328 -68.55 -36.71 15.07
N ASN A 329 -68.92 -36.91 13.80
CA ASN A 329 -70.04 -37.79 13.44
C ASN A 329 -69.74 -39.26 13.75
N TYR A 330 -68.51 -39.72 13.47
CA TYR A 330 -68.05 -41.07 13.81
C TYR A 330 -68.06 -41.32 15.32
N GLN A 331 -67.58 -40.36 16.11
CA GLN A 331 -67.63 -40.44 17.58
C GLN A 331 -69.06 -40.59 18.09
N LYS A 332 -70.02 -39.82 17.55
CA LYS A 332 -71.44 -39.92 17.94
C LYS A 332 -72.05 -41.29 17.62
N LEU A 333 -71.67 -41.89 16.50
CA LEU A 333 -72.15 -43.22 16.08
C LEU A 333 -71.57 -44.35 16.93
N ASN A 334 -70.37 -44.20 17.48
CA ASN A 334 -69.75 -45.20 18.36
C ASN A 334 -70.14 -45.06 19.85
N THR A 335 -70.81 -43.98 20.23
CA THR A 335 -71.34 -43.75 21.59
C THR A 335 -72.85 -43.98 21.71
N SER A 336 -73.50 -44.38 20.60
CA SER A 336 -74.90 -44.84 20.55
C SER A 336 -74.91 -46.35 20.39
#